data_AF-A0A6G3SA05-F1
#
_entry.id   AF-A0A6G3SA05-F1
#
_cell.length_a   1.000
_cell.length_b   1.000
_cell.length_c   1.000
_cell.angle_alpha   90.00
_cell.angle_beta   90.00
_cell.angle_gamma   90.00
#
_symmetry.space_group_name_H-M   'P 1'
#
loop_
_entity.id
_entity.type
_entity.pdbx_description
1 polymer ?
#
loop_
_entity_poly.entity_id
_entity_poly.type
_entity_poly.pdbx_seq_one_letter_code
_entity_poly.pdbx_strand_id
1 'polypeptide(L)'
;LSEAVAAEVTETGTEHPVPDSVRTLLGAATPATYVEHEELFVAGTEVDWRRTPDGTVHAATLEGVAAGLAWAAGQWPRRFEVAALLEDPSRTEELARDRWFD
;
A
#
# COMPACT_ATOMS: atom_id res chain seq x y z
N LEU A 1 -0.60 -11.47 23.20
CA LEU A 1 -0.58 -10.01 23.42
C LEU A 1 0.28 -9.40 22.33
N SER A 2 -0.29 -8.54 21.49
CA SER A 2 0.47 -7.79 20.48
C SER A 2 0.70 -6.39 21.03
N GLU A 3 1.96 -6.03 21.25
CA GLU A 3 2.38 -4.73 21.75
C GLU A 3 2.52 -3.79 20.56
N ALA A 4 1.76 -2.68 20.56
CA ALA A 4 1.88 -1.65 19.55
C ALA A 4 3.04 -0.72 19.93
N VAL A 5 4.23 -0.96 19.35
CA VAL A 5 5.38 -0.07 19.53
C VAL A 5 5.21 1.14 18.63
N ALA A 6 5.11 2.32 19.24
CA ALA A 6 5.21 3.60 18.54
C ALA A 6 6.68 3.85 18.24
N ALA A 7 7.12 3.54 17.02
CA ALA A 7 8.42 3.97 16.54
C ALA A 7 8.24 5.13 15.55
N GLU A 8 8.98 6.19 15.79
CA GLU A 8 9.05 7.36 14.93
C GLU A 8 9.84 7.00 13.66
N VAL A 9 9.30 7.40 12.50
CA VAL A 9 9.96 7.27 11.20
C VAL A 9 11.00 8.37 11.10
N THR A 10 12.29 8.02 11.04
CA THR A 10 13.41 8.97 11.14
C THR A 10 13.77 9.67 9.83
N GLU A 11 13.29 9.18 8.69
CA GLU A 11 13.52 9.78 7.36
C GLU A 11 12.28 10.50 6.83
N THR A 12 12.51 11.59 6.09
CA THR A 12 11.42 12.39 5.50
C THR A 12 11.00 11.73 4.19
N GLY A 13 10.12 10.74 4.26
CA GLY A 13 9.59 10.08 3.07
C GLY A 13 8.81 11.01 2.13
N THR A 14 8.57 10.54 0.91
CA THR A 14 7.84 11.27 -0.13
C THR A 14 6.37 10.82 -0.15
N GLU A 15 5.43 11.76 -0.10
CA GLU A 15 4.01 11.43 -0.24
C GLU A 15 3.64 11.20 -1.71
N HIS A 16 2.90 10.13 -1.98
CA HIS A 16 2.39 9.76 -3.30
C HIS A 16 0.88 9.54 -3.25
N PRO A 17 0.14 9.95 -4.29
CA PRO A 17 -1.27 9.57 -4.42
C PRO A 17 -1.38 8.08 -4.75
N VAL A 18 -2.38 7.41 -4.17
CA VAL A 18 -2.72 6.03 -4.56
C VAL A 18 -3.37 6.07 -5.96
N PRO A 19 -2.86 5.31 -6.94
CA PRO A 19 -3.43 5.29 -8.29
C PRO A 19 -4.92 4.93 -8.31
N ASP A 20 -5.67 5.55 -9.22
CA ASP A 20 -7.13 5.35 -9.38
C ASP A 20 -7.49 3.88 -9.62
N SER A 21 -6.65 3.15 -10.35
CA SER A 21 -6.78 1.71 -10.58
C SER A 21 -6.76 0.90 -9.28
N VAL A 22 -5.83 1.21 -8.38
CA VAL A 22 -5.71 0.58 -7.06
C VAL A 22 -6.91 0.94 -6.18
N ARG A 23 -7.34 2.21 -6.18
CA ARG A 23 -8.56 2.62 -5.44
C ARG A 23 -9.81 1.93 -5.98
N THR A 24 -9.90 1.72 -7.30
CA THR A 24 -10.99 0.96 -7.93
C THR A 24 -10.96 -0.51 -7.51
N LEU A 25 -9.77 -1.12 -7.46
CA LEU A 25 -9.58 -2.51 -7.06
C LEU A 25 -9.92 -2.77 -5.59
N LEU A 26 -9.47 -1.89 -4.69
CA LEU A 26 -9.55 -2.06 -3.24
C LEU A 26 -10.80 -1.41 -2.62
N GLY A 27 -11.42 -0.45 -3.30
CA GLY A 27 -12.67 0.19 -2.91
C GLY A 27 -12.50 1.42 -2.00
N ALA A 28 -13.63 1.91 -1.48
CA ALA A 28 -13.70 3.20 -0.77
C ALA A 28 -12.90 3.30 0.54
N ALA A 29 -12.46 2.17 1.10
CA ALA A 29 -11.61 2.13 2.29
C ALA A 29 -10.13 2.37 1.99
N THR A 30 -9.75 2.47 0.71
CA THR A 30 -8.35 2.69 0.30
C THR A 30 -7.89 4.08 0.71
N PRO A 31 -6.70 4.22 1.34
CA PRO A 31 -6.08 5.52 1.58
C PRO A 31 -5.97 6.34 0.29
N ALA A 32 -6.04 7.67 0.42
CA ALA A 32 -5.83 8.57 -0.71
C ALA A 32 -4.35 8.69 -1.09
N THR A 33 -3.47 8.59 -0.10
CA THR A 33 -2.02 8.74 -0.24
C THR A 33 -1.28 7.67 0.57
N TYR A 34 -0.01 7.47 0.22
CA TYR A 34 0.98 6.73 1.00
C TYR A 34 2.29 7.52 1.02
N VAL A 35 3.19 7.17 1.93
CA VAL A 35 4.52 7.77 2.03
C VAL A 35 5.58 6.72 1.70
N GLU A 36 6.38 6.99 0.68
CA GLU A 36 7.50 6.16 0.24
C GLU A 36 8.79 6.61 0.93
N HIS A 37 9.63 5.66 1.32
CA HIS A 37 10.93 5.89 1.94
C HIS A 37 11.99 5.12 1.16
N GLU A 38 13.25 5.57 1.21
CA GLU A 38 14.36 4.76 0.69
C GLU A 38 14.62 3.56 1.61
N GLU A 39 14.61 3.78 2.92
CA GLU A 39 14.64 2.73 3.95
C GLU A 39 13.57 3.04 5.02
N LEU A 40 12.98 2.02 5.62
CA LEU A 40 11.96 2.22 6.66
C LEU A 40 12.28 1.39 7.90
N PHE A 41 12.50 2.07 9.02
CA PHE A 41 12.80 1.44 10.30
C PHE A 41 11.68 1.67 11.31
N VAL A 42 11.32 0.61 12.03
CA VAL A 42 10.40 0.64 13.17
C VAL A 42 11.13 0.05 14.37
N ALA A 43 11.41 0.89 15.36
CA ALA A 43 12.14 0.52 16.58
C ALA A 43 13.50 -0.13 16.28
N GLY A 44 14.21 0.42 15.27
CA GLY A 44 15.52 -0.09 14.82
C GLY A 44 15.45 -1.37 13.97
N THR A 45 14.26 -1.86 13.62
CA THR A 45 14.08 -2.99 12.70
C THR A 45 13.64 -2.47 11.35
N GLU A 46 14.36 -2.83 10.28
CA GLU A 46 13.96 -2.53 8.91
C GLU A 46 12.68 -3.28 8.54
N VAL A 47 11.73 -2.61 7.90
CA VAL A 47 10.45 -3.16 7.48
C VAL A 47 10.07 -2.64 6.11
N ASP A 48 9.38 -3.47 5.32
CA ASP A 48 8.90 -3.06 4.00
C ASP A 48 7.76 -2.03 4.08
N TRP A 49 6.93 -2.10 5.13
CA TRP A 49 5.80 -1.21 5.32
C TRP A 49 5.33 -1.11 6.77
N ARG A 50 4.65 -0.01 7.08
CA ARG A 50 4.00 0.24 8.36
C ARG A 50 2.80 1.16 8.17
N ARG A 51 1.66 0.84 8.80
CA ARG A 51 0.55 1.79 8.93
C ARG A 51 0.55 2.47 10.30
N THR A 52 0.70 3.77 10.34
CA THR A 52 0.74 4.56 11.59
C THR A 52 -0.67 4.78 12.17
N PRO A 53 -0.81 5.17 13.45
CA PRO A 53 -2.11 5.36 14.10
C PRO A 53 -3.01 6.43 13.45
N ASP A 54 -2.43 7.45 12.81
CA ASP A 54 -3.12 8.45 12.00
C ASP A 54 -3.65 7.88 10.67
N GLY A 55 -3.30 6.63 10.35
CA GLY A 55 -3.85 5.87 9.23
C GLY A 55 -2.97 5.85 7.98
N THR A 56 -1.89 6.65 7.97
CA THR A 56 -0.92 6.75 6.88
C THR A 56 -0.18 5.44 6.68
N VAL A 57 -0.01 5.03 5.42
CA VAL A 57 0.82 3.90 5.02
C VAL A 57 2.20 4.42 4.65
N HIS A 58 3.22 3.95 5.35
CA HIS A 58 4.63 4.15 5.03
C HIS A 58 5.17 2.86 4.43
N ALA A 59 6.00 2.96 3.38
CA ALA A 59 6.64 1.80 2.76
C ALA A 59 8.00 2.14 2.17
N ALA A 60 8.90 1.16 2.11
CA ALA A 60 10.22 1.28 1.49
C ALA A 60 10.35 0.48 0.18
N THR A 61 9.34 -0.32 -0.16
CA THR A 61 9.33 -1.15 -1.37
C THR A 61 7.97 -1.10 -2.03
N LEU A 62 7.91 -1.38 -3.34
CA LEU A 62 6.66 -1.45 -4.09
C LEU A 62 5.73 -2.52 -3.51
N GLU A 63 6.28 -3.68 -3.16
CA GLU A 63 5.56 -4.75 -2.46
C GLU A 63 5.07 -4.31 -1.08
N GLY A 64 5.86 -3.49 -0.37
CA GLY A 64 5.47 -2.85 0.87
C GLY A 64 4.27 -1.91 0.72
N VAL A 65 4.28 -1.04 -0.30
CA VAL A 65 3.13 -0.18 -0.64
C VAL A 65 1.90 -1.05 -0.91
N ALA A 66 2.06 -2.10 -1.72
CA ALA A 66 0.97 -3.00 -2.07
C ALA A 66 0.39 -3.73 -0.85
N ALA A 67 1.25 -4.24 0.02
CA ALA A 67 0.86 -4.90 1.27
C ALA A 67 0.15 -3.92 2.22
N GLY A 68 0.69 -2.71 2.39
CA GLY A 68 0.15 -1.69 3.28
C GLY A 68 -1.22 -1.18 2.83
N LEU A 69 -1.40 -0.90 1.53
CA LEU A 69 -2.69 -0.49 0.98
C LEU A 69 -3.74 -1.61 1.06
N ALA A 70 -3.36 -2.84 0.71
CA ALA A 70 -4.27 -3.99 0.81
C ALA A 70 -4.67 -4.26 2.27
N TRP A 71 -3.76 -4.12 3.22
CA TRP A 71 -4.06 -4.23 4.65
C TRP A 71 -4.98 -3.11 5.12
N ALA A 72 -4.69 -1.85 4.75
CA ALA A 72 -5.48 -0.68 5.15
C ALA A 72 -6.92 -0.75 4.63
N ALA A 73 -7.12 -1.30 3.43
CA ALA A 73 -8.44 -1.51 2.84
C ALA A 73 -9.15 -2.80 3.33
N GLY A 74 -8.52 -3.61 4.18
CA GLY A 74 -9.08 -4.91 4.62
C GLY A 74 -9.12 -5.97 3.53
N GLN A 75 -8.30 -5.84 2.49
CA GLN A 75 -8.27 -6.67 1.28
C GLN A 75 -6.91 -7.37 1.11
N TRP A 76 -6.31 -7.85 2.21
CA TRP A 76 -4.99 -8.51 2.22
C TRP A 76 -4.73 -9.54 1.09
N PRO A 77 -5.70 -10.37 0.66
CA PRO A 77 -5.47 -11.30 -0.46
C PRO A 77 -5.08 -10.61 -1.78
N ARG A 78 -5.48 -9.35 -1.99
CA ARG A 78 -5.24 -8.60 -3.24
C ARG A 78 -3.87 -7.94 -3.35
N ARG A 79 -2.98 -8.08 -2.35
CA ARG A 79 -1.68 -7.40 -2.35
C ARG A 79 -0.83 -7.66 -3.61
N PHE A 80 -0.93 -8.83 -4.23
CA PHE A 80 -0.22 -9.12 -5.49
C PHE A 80 -0.87 -8.45 -6.71
N GLU A 81 -2.21 -8.36 -6.75
CA GLU A 81 -2.93 -7.60 -7.77
C GLU A 81 -2.56 -6.10 -7.66
N VAL A 82 -2.46 -5.57 -6.44
CA VAL A 82 -2.02 -4.19 -6.19
C VAL A 82 -0.59 -3.97 -6.66
N ALA A 83 0.35 -4.87 -6.32
CA ALA A 83 1.73 -4.77 -6.79
C ALA A 83 1.80 -4.73 -8.33
N ALA A 84 1.06 -5.61 -9.01
CA ALA A 84 0.97 -5.62 -10.46
C ALA A 84 0.44 -4.29 -11.05
N LEU A 85 -0.51 -3.63 -10.37
CA LEU A 85 -1.05 -2.33 -10.78
C LEU A 85 -0.12 -1.15 -10.47
N LEU A 86 0.69 -1.25 -9.42
CA LEU A 86 1.70 -0.24 -9.10
C LEU A 86 2.89 -0.32 -10.07
N GLU A 87 3.29 -1.54 -10.45
CA GLU A 87 4.34 -1.80 -11.44
C GLU A 87 3.91 -1.37 -12.85
N ASP A 88 2.66 -1.64 -13.22
CA ASP A 88 2.08 -1.24 -14.49
C ASP A 88 0.62 -0.79 -14.32
N PRO A 89 0.37 0.53 -14.18
CA PRO A 89 -0.97 1.08 -14.01
C PRO A 89 -1.93 0.77 -15.16
N SER A 90 -1.40 0.46 -16.36
CA SER A 90 -2.21 0.17 -17.55
C SER A 90 -2.85 -1.23 -17.54
N ARG A 91 -2.33 -2.20 -16.76
CA ARG A 91 -2.88 -3.57 -16.64
C ARG A 91 -4.34 -3.61 -16.17
N THR A 92 -4.81 -2.59 -15.46
CA THR A 92 -6.20 -2.52 -14.97
C THR A 92 -7.23 -2.46 -16.08
N GLU A 93 -6.90 -1.79 -17.20
CA GLU A 93 -7.81 -1.66 -18.34
C GLU A 93 -8.03 -3.00 -19.05
N GLU A 94 -7.05 -3.91 -18.99
CA GLU A 94 -7.16 -5.28 -19.48
C GLU A 94 -8.00 -6.16 -18.54
N LEU A 95 -7.70 -6.15 -17.23
CA LEU A 95 -8.41 -6.98 -16.25
C LEU A 95 -9.90 -6.62 -16.08
N ALA A 96 -10.27 -5.35 -16.29
CA ALA A 96 -11.66 -4.92 -16.28
C ALA A 96 -12.45 -5.42 -17.50
N ARG A 97 -11.79 -5.71 -18.62
CA ARG A 97 -12.42 -6.23 -19.84
C ARG A 97 -12.79 -7.71 -19.73
N ASP A 98 -11.98 -8.49 -19.01
CA ASP A 98 -12.22 -9.94 -18.85
C ASP A 98 -13.34 -10.27 -17.85
N ARG A 99 -13.70 -9.36 -16.95
CA ARG A 99 -14.84 -9.55 -16.01
C ARG A 99 -16.23 -9.38 -16.65
N TRP A 100 -16.33 -9.02 -17.93
CA TRP A 100 -17.61 -8.80 -18.64
C TRP A 100 -18.03 -9.94 -19.58
N PHE A 101 -17.35 -11.09 -19.51
CA PHE A 101 -17.76 -12.33 -20.21
C PHE A 101 -17.99 -13.47 -19.21
N ASP A 102 -19.05 -13.35 -18.41
CA ASP A 102 -19.79 -14.47 -17.80
C ASP A 102 -21.25 -14.05 -17.53
#